data_AF-A0A8B9N6P6-F1
#
_entry.id   AF-A0A8B9N6P6-F1
#
_cell.length_a   1.000
_cell.length_b   1.000
_cell.length_c   1.000
_cell.angle_alpha   90.00
_cell.angle_beta   90.00
_cell.angle_gamma   90.00
#
_symmetry.space_group_name_H-M   'P 1'
#
loop_
_entity.id
_entity.type
_entity.pdbx_description
1 polymer ?
#
loop_
_entity_poly.entity_id
_entity_poly.type
_entity_poly.pdbx_seq_one_letter_code
_entity_poly.pdbx_strand_id
1 'polypeptide(L)' 'MPQLEKKLEEELQCNARIIACRFPFPSWIPDHTTGEGIDTVWAYDLKHCRGCETKSLEITPETES' A
#
# COMPACT_ATOMS: atom_id res chain seq x y z
N MET A 1 -4.48 -13.77 -4.18
CA MET A 1 -5.65 -13.71 -5.12
C MET A 1 -5.06 -13.32 -6.46
N PRO A 2 -4.41 -14.28 -7.15
CA PRO A 2 -3.38 -13.95 -8.13
C PRO A 2 -3.92 -13.24 -9.38
N GLN A 3 -5.20 -13.47 -9.70
CA GLN A 3 -5.85 -12.83 -10.85
C GLN A 3 -6.07 -11.33 -10.66
N LEU A 4 -6.36 -10.89 -9.42
CA LEU A 4 -6.53 -9.47 -9.11
C LEU A 4 -5.17 -8.76 -9.07
N GLU A 5 -4.19 -9.39 -8.44
CA GLU A 5 -2.80 -8.91 -8.40
C GLU A 5 -2.25 -8.69 -9.82
N LYS A 6 -2.45 -9.65 -10.72
CA LYS A 6 -2.03 -9.54 -12.12
C LYS A 6 -2.74 -8.41 -12.87
N LYS A 7 -4.07 -8.29 -12.73
CA LYS A 7 -4.83 -7.22 -13.39
C LYS A 7 -4.41 -5.83 -12.89
N LEU A 8 -4.12 -5.69 -11.60
CA LEU A 8 -3.64 -4.42 -11.04
C LEU A 8 -2.27 -4.07 -11.63
N GLU A 9 -1.37 -5.02 -11.78
CA GLU A 9 -0.05 -4.80 -12.41
C GLU A 9 -0.17 -4.43 -13.91
N GLU A 10 -1.11 -5.04 -14.64
CA GLU A 10 -1.33 -4.77 -16.07
C GLU A 10 -2.02 -3.41 -16.33
N GLU A 11 -2.95 -3.00 -15.45
CA GLU A 11 -3.80 -1.83 -15.66
C GLU A 11 -3.28 -0.55 -14.97
N LEU A 12 -2.50 -0.66 -13.89
CA LEU A 12 -2.07 0.50 -13.11
C LEU A 12 -0.84 1.18 -13.70
N GLN A 13 -0.85 2.51 -13.62
CA GLN A 13 0.21 3.38 -14.14
C GLN A 13 1.32 3.62 -13.10
N CYS A 14 2.49 4.07 -13.58
CA CYS A 14 3.55 4.58 -12.70
C CYS A 14 2.99 5.59 -11.67
N ASN A 15 3.33 5.42 -10.39
CA ASN A 15 2.82 6.19 -9.24
C ASN A 15 1.37 5.91 -8.81
N ALA A 16 0.75 4.82 -9.29
CA ALA A 16 -0.51 4.39 -8.70
C ALA A 16 -0.30 3.86 -7.27
N ARG A 17 -1.24 4.21 -6.38
CA ARG A 17 -1.30 3.71 -5.00
C ARG A 17 -2.53 2.85 -4.83
N ILE A 18 -2.34 1.62 -4.37
CA ILE A 18 -3.43 0.70 -4.07
C ILE A 18 -3.66 0.69 -2.57
N ILE A 19 -4.92 0.83 -2.16
CA ILE A 19 -5.32 0.72 -0.76
C ILE A 19 -6.19 -0.54 -0.61
N ALA A 20 -5.74 -1.49 0.19
CA ALA A 20 -6.50 -2.67 0.57
C ALA A 20 -6.98 -2.53 2.01
N CYS A 21 -8.29 -2.63 2.24
CA CYS A 21 -8.87 -2.71 3.58
C CYS A 21 -9.30 -4.16 3.84
N ARG A 22 -9.00 -4.67 5.05
CA ARG A 22 -9.34 -6.03 5.54
C ARG A 22 -8.63 -7.21 4.91
N PHE A 23 -8.32 -7.17 3.62
CA PHE A 23 -7.67 -8.28 2.91
C PHE A 23 -6.38 -7.82 2.23
N PRO A 24 -5.20 -8.13 2.81
CA PRO A 24 -3.94 -7.83 2.17
C PRO A 24 -3.73 -8.74 0.96
N PHE A 25 -2.96 -8.24 0.00
CA PHE A 25 -2.46 -9.05 -1.10
C PHE A 25 -1.31 -9.93 -0.59
N PRO A 26 -1.36 -11.26 -0.77
CA PRO A 26 -0.35 -12.18 -0.24
C PRO A 26 0.99 -12.10 -0.97
N SER A 27 1.01 -11.68 -2.24
CA SER A 27 2.25 -11.61 -3.03
C SER A 27 2.86 -10.21 -3.05
N TRP A 28 2.16 -9.19 -2.54
CA TRP A 28 2.60 -7.81 -2.58
C TRP A 28 3.04 -7.35 -1.18
N ILE A 29 4.08 -6.53 -1.13
CA ILE A 29 4.62 -5.98 0.12
C ILE A 29 4.02 -4.58 0.31
N PRO A 30 3.29 -4.32 1.40
CA PRO A 30 2.72 -3.01 1.68
C PRO A 30 3.83 -2.03 2.09
N ASP A 31 3.80 -0.82 1.53
CA ASP A 31 4.67 0.28 1.93
C ASP A 31 4.23 0.88 3.26
N HIS A 32 2.92 1.00 3.46
CA HIS A 32 2.34 1.50 4.70
C HIS A 32 1.22 0.56 5.16
N THR A 33 1.15 0.33 6.45
CA THR A 33 0.04 -0.40 7.08
C THR A 33 -0.51 0.46 8.21
N THR A 34 -1.82 0.63 8.27
CA THR A 34 -2.50 1.45 9.28
C THR A 34 -3.77 0.75 9.77
N GLY A 35 -4.09 0.90 11.05
CA GLY A 35 -5.22 0.21 11.70
C GLY A 35 -4.80 -1.03 12.48
N GLU A 36 -5.74 -1.55 13.27
CA GLU A 36 -5.54 -2.70 14.14
C GLU A 36 -6.61 -3.77 13.89
N GLY A 37 -6.20 -5.05 13.92
CA GLY A 37 -7.12 -6.17 13.76
C GLY A 37 -7.78 -6.23 12.38
N ILE A 38 -9.11 -6.32 12.35
CA ILE A 38 -9.89 -6.47 11.11
C ILE A 38 -9.91 -5.21 10.26
N ASP A 39 -9.68 -4.04 10.86
CA ASP A 39 -9.67 -2.75 10.18
C ASP A 39 -8.26 -2.33 9.76
N THR A 40 -7.34 -3.29 9.69
CA THR A 40 -6.02 -3.07 9.12
C THR A 40 -6.17 -2.74 7.63
N VAL A 41 -5.46 -1.71 7.22
CA VAL A 41 -5.41 -1.15 5.87
C VAL A 41 -3.97 -1.18 5.41
N TRP A 42 -3.76 -1.64 4.18
CA TRP A 42 -2.46 -1.75 3.55
C TRP A 42 -2.41 -0.84 2.33
N ALA A 43 -1.37 -0.03 2.24
CA ALA A 43 -1.08 0.81 1.10
C ALA A 43 0.12 0.24 0.34
N TYR A 44 -0.05 0.04 -0.96
CA TYR A 44 0.97 -0.46 -1.87
C TYR A 44 1.29 0.65 -2.88
N ASP A 45 2.52 1.12 -2.88
CA ASP A 45 2.98 2.14 -3.81
C ASP A 45 3.68 1.51 -5.02
N LEU A 46 3.13 1.70 -6.21
CA LEU A 46 3.79 1.29 -7.45
C LEU A 46 4.86 2.33 -7.83
N LYS A 47 6.02 2.27 -7.17
CA LYS A 47 7.14 3.23 -7.30
C LYS A 47 8.00 3.03 -8.56
N HIS A 48 7.45 2.47 -9.63
CA HIS A 48 8.23 2.13 -10.82
C HIS A 48 8.28 3.25 -11.86
N CYS A 49 8.62 4.48 -11.47
CA CYS A 49 9.15 5.46 -12.43
C CYS A 49 10.27 6.26 -11.76
N ARG A 50 11.48 6.20 -12.35
CA ARG A 50 12.68 6.94 -11.90
C ARG A 50 12.42 8.45 -11.91
N GLY A 51 11.99 9.04 -10.80
CA GLY A 51 11.98 10.49 -10.65
C GLY A 51 10.97 11.15 -9.73
N CYS A 52 10.07 10.43 -9.05
CA CYS A 52 9.11 11.07 -8.14
C CYS A 52 9.30 10.59 -6.70
N GLU A 53 10.10 11.35 -5.96
CA GLU A 53 10.33 11.20 -4.53
C GLU A 53 9.02 11.52 -3.78
N THR A 54 8.25 10.49 -3.43
CA THR A 54 7.04 10.67 -2.63
C THR A 54 7.43 10.57 -1.17
N LYS A 55 7.45 11.71 -0.48
CA LYS A 55 7.66 11.82 0.96
C LYS A 55 6.66 10.92 1.70
N SER A 56 7.15 9.83 2.27
CA SER A 56 6.43 9.06 3.28
C SER A 56 6.24 9.97 4.48
N LEU A 57 5.02 10.44 4.72
CA LEU A 57 4.64 11.05 5.98
C LEU A 57 4.55 9.91 6.99
N GLU A 58 5.59 9.82 7.79
CA GLU A 58 5.68 9.00 8.98
C GLU A 58 4.62 9.50 9.97
N ILE A 59 3.46 8.86 10.01
CA ILE A 59 2.54 9.01 11.14
C ILE A 59 3.05 8.11 12.26
N THR A 60 3.91 8.67 13.11
CA THR A 60 4.22 8.10 14.42
C THR A 60 2.94 8.12 15.26
N PRO A 61 2.44 6.98 15.80
CA PRO A 61 1.44 7.05 16.84
C PRO A 61 2.12 7.63 18.09
N GLU A 62 1.73 8.85 18.42
CA GLU A 62 2.19 9.61 19.55
C GLU A 62 1.74 8.90 20.83
N THR A 63 2.71 8.53 21.66
CA THR A 63 2.53 8.03 23.02
C THR A 63 1.76 9.04 23.87
N GLU A 64 0.61 8.63 24.41
CA GLU A 64 -0.12 9.28 25.50
C GLU A 64 -0.76 8.13 26.32
N SER A 65 -0.65 7.96 27.65
CA SER A 65 0.10 8.51 28.78
C SER A 65 0.16 7.39 29.85
#